data_AF-A0A4R4M909-F1
#
_entry.id   AF-A0A4R4M909-F1
#
_cell.length_a   1.000
_cell.length_b   1.000
_cell.length_c   1.000
_cell.angle_alpha   90.00
_cell.angle_beta   90.00
_cell.angle_gamma   90.00
#
_symmetry.space_group_name_H-M   'P 1'
#
loop_
_entity.id
_entity.type
_entity.pdbx_description
1 polymer ?
#
loop_
_entity_poly.entity_id
_entity_poly.type
_entity_poly.pdbx_seq_one_letter_code
_entity_poly.pdbx_strand_id
1 'polypeptide(L)'
;MTHEREHQDVRHGWFTEILSSALNDLAHAERVITAYAAQEPDGFIAWGMAEGEAVQAHQALRQAPSLHTATPTDYTAVNATADALYELARKISQSLVRAAELASDPDDKMACLQAALHAGRLQETLR
;
A
#
# COMPACT_ATOMS: atom_id res chain seq x y z
N MET A 1 14.70 28.16 -16.06
CA MET A 1 15.42 26.94 -15.62
C MET A 1 15.38 26.69 -14.11
N THR A 2 15.09 27.68 -13.24
CA THR A 2 14.93 27.46 -11.79
C THR A 2 13.52 27.00 -11.41
N HIS A 3 12.47 27.60 -11.97
CA HIS A 3 11.08 27.23 -11.67
C HIS A 3 10.69 25.79 -12.05
N GLU A 4 11.19 25.26 -13.17
CA GLU A 4 10.89 23.87 -13.58
C GLU A 4 11.46 22.82 -12.61
N ARG A 5 12.62 23.12 -11.99
CA ARG A 5 13.22 22.25 -10.97
C ARG A 5 12.40 22.28 -9.68
N GLU A 6 12.00 23.46 -9.22
CA GLU A 6 11.14 23.61 -8.03
C GLU A 6 9.80 22.85 -8.19
N HIS A 7 9.17 22.92 -9.37
CA HIS A 7 7.95 22.16 -9.66
C HIS A 7 8.16 20.65 -9.75
N GLN A 8 9.35 20.21 -10.17
CA GLN A 8 9.69 18.79 -10.22
C GLN A 8 9.93 18.23 -8.81
N ASP A 9 10.61 19.00 -7.96
CA ASP A 9 10.91 18.63 -6.58
C ASP A 9 9.63 18.52 -5.73
N VAL A 10 8.69 19.48 -5.88
CA VAL A 10 7.39 19.42 -5.18
C VAL A 10 6.57 18.21 -5.60
N ARG A 11 6.53 17.88 -6.90
CA ARG A 11 5.81 16.70 -7.40
C ARG A 11 6.44 15.41 -6.91
N HIS A 12 7.77 15.34 -6.88
CA HIS A 12 8.49 14.18 -6.39
C HIS A 12 8.29 13.97 -4.87
N GLY A 13 8.31 15.06 -4.09
CA GLY A 13 8.01 15.01 -2.65
C GLY A 13 6.59 14.50 -2.38
N TRP A 14 5.58 15.08 -3.03
CA TRP A 14 4.18 14.66 -2.88
C TRP A 14 3.94 13.22 -3.35
N PHE A 15 4.58 12.80 -4.45
CA PHE A 15 4.54 11.42 -4.91
C PHE A 15 5.10 10.45 -3.85
N THR A 16 6.26 10.78 -3.29
CA THR A 16 6.92 9.97 -2.24
C THR A 16 6.07 9.89 -0.96
N GLU A 17 5.39 10.97 -0.59
CA GLU A 17 4.45 10.98 0.54
C GLU A 17 3.27 10.03 0.31
N ILE A 18 2.70 10.00 -0.89
CA ILE A 18 1.63 9.05 -1.25
C ILE A 18 2.12 7.61 -1.13
N LEU A 19 3.27 7.31 -1.71
CA LEU A 19 3.82 5.96 -1.65
C LEU A 19 4.10 5.54 -0.20
N SER A 20 4.66 6.45 0.60
CA SER A 20 4.98 6.18 2.00
C SER A 20 3.71 5.94 2.83
N SER A 21 2.66 6.73 2.61
CA SER A 21 1.37 6.52 3.25
C SER A 21 0.75 5.18 2.84
N ALA A 22 0.77 4.85 1.55
CA ALA A 22 0.24 3.58 1.05
C ALA A 22 1.03 2.38 1.59
N LEU A 23 2.36 2.51 1.70
CA LEU A 23 3.23 1.48 2.27
C LEU A 23 2.89 1.22 3.75
N ASN A 24 2.70 2.28 4.53
CA ASN A 24 2.33 2.17 5.94
C ASN A 24 0.93 1.57 6.12
N ASP A 25 -0.04 1.99 5.29
CA ASP A 25 -1.40 1.44 5.29
C ASP A 25 -1.38 -0.07 4.95
N LEU A 26 -0.56 -0.49 3.97
CA LEU A 26 -0.36 -1.91 3.62
C LEU A 26 0.29 -2.71 4.75
N ALA A 27 1.35 -2.19 5.36
CA ALA A 27 2.01 -2.83 6.50
C ALA A 27 1.11 -2.92 7.74
N HIS A 28 0.16 -1.99 7.88
CA HIS A 28 -0.88 -2.07 8.91
C HIS A 28 -1.88 -3.18 8.58
N ALA A 29 -2.40 -3.23 7.36
CA ALA A 29 -3.32 -4.27 6.91
C ALA A 29 -2.73 -5.68 7.10
N GLU A 30 -1.47 -5.88 6.68
CA GLU A 30 -0.73 -7.15 6.87
C GLU A 30 -0.73 -7.57 8.34
N ARG A 31 -0.27 -6.69 9.25
CA ARG A 31 -0.19 -7.00 10.69
C ARG A 31 -1.54 -7.36 11.30
N VAL A 32 -2.60 -6.65 10.91
CA VAL A 32 -3.95 -6.91 11.41
C VAL A 32 -4.46 -8.25 10.90
N ILE A 33 -4.31 -8.53 9.60
CA ILE A 33 -4.82 -9.77 9.00
C ILE A 33 -4.08 -10.99 9.57
N THR A 34 -2.75 -10.91 9.72
CA THR A 34 -1.97 -11.96 10.39
C THR A 34 -2.44 -12.17 11.84
N ALA A 35 -2.76 -11.09 12.55
CA ALA A 35 -3.29 -11.20 13.91
C ALA A 35 -4.67 -11.87 13.96
N TYR A 36 -5.55 -11.62 12.98
CA TYR A 36 -6.84 -12.31 12.85
C TYR A 36 -6.66 -13.80 12.52
N ALA A 37 -5.79 -14.10 11.55
CA ALA A 37 -5.49 -15.47 11.16
C ALA A 37 -4.97 -16.32 12.32
N ALA A 38 -4.21 -15.71 13.25
CA ALA A 38 -3.64 -16.40 14.41
C ALA A 38 -4.60 -16.55 15.60
N GLN A 39 -5.68 -15.75 15.68
CA GLN A 39 -6.61 -15.74 16.82
C GLN A 39 -7.74 -16.76 16.68
N GLU A 40 -8.12 -17.12 15.45
CA GLU A 40 -9.23 -18.02 15.18
C GLU A 40 -8.76 -19.47 14.92
N PRO A 41 -9.47 -20.50 15.42
CA PRO A 41 -9.12 -21.91 15.19
C PRO A 41 -9.00 -22.29 13.71
N ASP A 42 -9.80 -21.66 12.86
CA ASP A 42 -9.78 -21.78 11.40
C ASP A 42 -9.32 -20.48 10.71
N GLY A 43 -8.64 -19.60 11.46
CA GLY A 43 -8.26 -18.26 10.99
C GLY A 43 -7.38 -18.28 9.75
N PHE A 44 -6.52 -19.29 9.60
CA PHE A 44 -5.75 -19.50 8.37
C PHE A 44 -6.64 -19.76 7.15
N ILE A 45 -7.74 -20.53 7.32
CA ILE A 45 -8.68 -20.81 6.22
C ILE A 45 -9.47 -19.55 5.86
N ALA A 46 -9.92 -18.80 6.87
CA ALA A 46 -10.72 -17.59 6.68
C ALA A 46 -9.90 -16.41 6.12
N TRP A 47 -8.65 -16.25 6.56
CA TRP A 47 -7.84 -15.06 6.30
C TRP A 47 -6.61 -15.29 5.43
N GLY A 48 -6.21 -16.53 5.16
CA GLY A 48 -4.94 -16.83 4.49
C GLY A 48 -4.80 -16.23 3.08
N MET A 49 -5.91 -16.11 2.34
CA MET A 49 -5.91 -15.41 1.05
C MET A 49 -5.70 -13.90 1.22
N ALA A 50 -6.41 -13.28 2.18
CA ALA A 50 -6.24 -11.87 2.48
C ALA A 50 -4.83 -11.57 3.01
N GLU A 51 -4.27 -12.46 3.83
CA GLU A 51 -2.90 -12.34 4.34
C GLU A 51 -1.89 -12.36 3.18
N GLY A 52 -2.03 -13.33 2.27
CA GLY A 52 -1.18 -13.44 1.10
C GLY A 52 -1.22 -12.19 0.21
N GLU A 53 -2.42 -11.69 -0.10
CA GLU A 53 -2.57 -10.50 -0.94
C GLU A 53 -2.04 -9.22 -0.25
N ALA A 54 -2.22 -9.08 1.07
CA ALA A 54 -1.66 -7.97 1.84
C ALA A 54 -0.11 -7.98 1.82
N VAL A 55 0.50 -9.15 2.04
CA VAL A 55 1.96 -9.34 1.98
C VAL A 55 2.49 -9.02 0.57
N GLN A 56 1.84 -9.55 -0.48
CA GLN A 56 2.27 -9.30 -1.86
C GLN A 56 2.14 -7.81 -2.24
N ALA A 57 1.04 -7.15 -1.85
CA ALA A 57 0.88 -5.72 -2.07
C ALA A 57 1.98 -4.90 -1.38
N HIS A 58 2.26 -5.20 -0.11
CA HIS A 58 3.30 -4.52 0.66
C HIS A 58 4.68 -4.74 0.03
N GLN A 59 5.04 -5.99 -0.29
CA GLN A 59 6.33 -6.33 -0.89
C GLN A 59 6.54 -5.70 -2.27
N ALA A 60 5.51 -5.69 -3.11
CA ALA A 60 5.55 -5.04 -4.42
C ALA A 60 5.83 -3.54 -4.28
N LEU A 61 5.13 -2.86 -3.36
CA LEU A 61 5.30 -1.43 -3.17
C LEU A 61 6.70 -1.09 -2.64
N ARG A 62 7.28 -1.92 -1.75
CA ARG A 62 8.65 -1.73 -1.24
C ARG A 62 9.73 -1.72 -2.31
N GLN A 63 9.46 -2.25 -3.52
CA GLN A 63 10.43 -2.21 -4.62
C GLN A 63 10.51 -0.84 -5.31
N ALA A 64 9.59 0.08 -5.02
CA ALA A 64 9.57 1.41 -5.64
C ALA A 64 10.85 2.20 -5.30
N PRO A 65 11.67 2.61 -6.30
CA PRO A 65 12.87 3.42 -6.09
C PRO A 65 12.66 4.65 -5.20
N SER A 66 11.54 5.34 -5.37
CA SER A 66 11.19 6.56 -4.62
C SER A 66 10.99 6.34 -3.11
N LEU A 67 10.83 5.10 -2.65
CA LEU A 67 10.69 4.78 -1.23
C LEU A 67 12.01 4.50 -0.52
N HIS A 68 13.12 4.24 -1.24
CA HIS A 68 14.41 3.95 -0.60
C HIS A 68 14.99 5.12 0.18
N THR A 69 14.53 6.34 -0.11
CA THR A 69 14.95 7.58 0.55
C THR A 69 13.97 8.05 1.62
N ALA A 70 12.81 7.39 1.75
CA ALA A 70 11.76 7.80 2.68
C ALA A 70 12.06 7.33 4.11
N THR A 71 12.01 8.25 5.07
CA THR A 71 12.06 7.93 6.51
C THR A 71 10.76 7.27 6.97
N PRO A 72 10.82 6.20 7.77
CA PRO A 72 9.63 5.56 8.33
C PRO A 72 8.81 6.58 9.13
N THR A 73 7.53 6.71 8.80
CA THR A 73 6.58 7.53 9.58
C THR A 73 5.92 6.67 10.65
N ASP A 74 5.88 7.14 11.90
CA ASP A 74 5.15 6.48 12.97
C ASP A 74 3.65 6.51 12.67
N TYR A 75 3.12 5.37 12.23
CA TYR A 75 1.72 5.21 11.91
C TYR A 75 0.91 4.82 13.16
N THR A 76 -0.07 5.65 13.51
CA THR A 76 -1.02 5.36 14.59
C THR A 76 -2.13 4.43 14.10
N ALA A 77 -2.19 3.23 14.67
CA ALA A 77 -3.17 2.20 14.30
C ALA A 77 -4.62 2.68 14.54
N VAL A 78 -5.47 2.49 13.53
CA VAL A 78 -6.93 2.63 13.65
C VAL A 78 -7.50 1.27 14.08
N ASN A 79 -8.57 1.27 14.88
CA ASN A 79 -9.31 0.06 15.20
C ASN A 79 -9.69 -0.67 13.91
N ALA A 80 -9.12 -1.84 13.70
CA ALA A 80 -9.30 -2.58 12.47
C ALA A 80 -10.45 -3.57 12.63
N THR A 81 -11.43 -3.46 11.73
CA THR A 81 -12.47 -4.46 11.47
C THR A 81 -12.31 -4.93 10.03
N ALA A 82 -12.96 -6.04 9.65
CA ALA A 82 -12.98 -6.51 8.25
C ALA A 82 -13.44 -5.40 7.28
N ASP A 83 -14.49 -4.67 7.63
CA ASP A 83 -15.00 -3.54 6.83
C ASP A 83 -13.98 -2.40 6.72
N ALA A 84 -13.25 -2.11 7.80
CA ALA A 84 -12.22 -1.08 7.78
C ALA A 84 -11.03 -1.49 6.88
N LEU A 85 -10.66 -2.78 6.90
CA LEU A 85 -9.64 -3.34 6.01
C LEU A 85 -10.09 -3.31 4.55
N TYR A 86 -11.36 -3.61 4.28
CA TYR A 86 -11.95 -3.54 2.94
C TYR A 86 -11.86 -2.11 2.37
N GLU A 87 -12.29 -1.10 3.15
CA GLU A 87 -12.21 0.30 2.73
C GLU A 87 -10.76 0.79 2.60
N LEU A 88 -9.86 0.32 3.48
CA LEU A 88 -8.45 0.63 3.41
C LEU A 88 -7.83 0.06 2.12
N ALA A 89 -8.07 -1.21 1.79
CA ALA A 89 -7.60 -1.86 0.57
C ALA A 89 -8.10 -1.14 -0.69
N ARG A 90 -9.38 -0.75 -0.70
CA ARG A 90 -9.98 0.06 -1.78
C ARG A 90 -9.28 1.41 -1.94
N LYS A 91 -9.04 2.12 -0.84
CA LYS A 91 -8.35 3.42 -0.85
C LYS A 91 -6.91 3.29 -1.35
N ILE A 92 -6.17 2.29 -0.88
CA ILE A 92 -4.79 2.02 -1.30
C ILE A 92 -4.75 1.74 -2.80
N SER A 93 -5.58 0.80 -3.30
CA SER A 93 -5.60 0.44 -4.73
C SER A 93 -5.86 1.67 -5.61
N GLN A 94 -6.88 2.47 -5.28
CA GLN A 94 -7.20 3.71 -6.02
C GLN A 94 -6.06 4.74 -5.98
N SER A 95 -5.41 4.88 -4.83
CA SER A 95 -4.31 5.85 -4.66
C SER A 95 -3.07 5.43 -5.46
N LEU A 96 -2.75 4.14 -5.46
CA LEU A 96 -1.59 3.60 -6.18
C LEU A 96 -1.79 3.61 -7.70
N VAL A 97 -3.00 3.37 -8.20
CA VAL A 97 -3.30 3.55 -9.64
C VAL A 97 -3.06 4.99 -10.07
N ARG A 98 -3.52 5.98 -9.29
CA ARG A 98 -3.27 7.40 -9.56
C ARG A 98 -1.79 7.76 -9.43
N ALA A 99 -1.09 7.20 -8.45
CA ALA A 99 0.34 7.41 -8.29
C ALA A 99 1.12 6.89 -9.51
N ALA A 100 0.75 5.72 -10.05
CA ALA A 100 1.36 5.14 -11.24
C ALA A 100 1.22 6.02 -12.50
N GLU A 101 0.15 6.82 -12.59
CA GLU A 101 -0.03 7.79 -13.68
C GLU A 101 0.93 8.99 -13.58
N LEU A 102 1.39 9.28 -12.36
CA LEU A 102 2.27 10.41 -12.03
C LEU A 102 3.75 10.01 -11.92
N ALA A 103 4.02 8.71 -11.81
CA ALA A 103 5.36 8.15 -11.72
C ALA A 103 6.18 8.49 -12.97
N SER A 104 7.32 9.15 -12.75
CA SER A 104 8.30 9.43 -13.81
C SER A 104 9.27 8.27 -14.03
N ASP A 105 9.50 7.46 -12.99
CA ASP A 105 10.32 6.25 -13.05
C ASP A 105 9.45 5.03 -13.44
N PRO A 106 9.81 4.26 -14.49
CA PRO A 106 9.10 3.04 -14.85
C PRO A 106 9.03 1.98 -13.74
N ASP A 107 10.05 1.90 -12.89
CA ASP A 107 10.10 0.92 -11.80
C ASP A 107 9.15 1.33 -10.67
N ASP A 108 9.06 2.63 -10.34
CA ASP A 108 8.04 3.15 -9.42
C ASP A 108 6.63 2.88 -9.97
N LYS A 109 6.42 3.08 -11.28
CA LYS A 109 5.15 2.79 -11.93
C LYS A 109 4.77 1.33 -11.82
N MET A 110 5.71 0.42 -12.07
CA MET A 110 5.48 -1.02 -11.98
C MET A 110 5.15 -1.44 -10.55
N ALA A 111 5.93 -0.96 -9.57
CA ALA A 111 5.70 -1.22 -8.15
C ALA A 111 4.30 -0.75 -7.71
N CYS A 112 3.88 0.45 -8.13
CA CYS A 112 2.55 0.98 -7.85
C CYS A 112 1.44 0.11 -8.44
N LEU A 113 1.56 -0.30 -9.71
CA LEU A 113 0.53 -1.10 -10.39
C LEU A 113 0.43 -2.53 -9.82
N GLN A 114 1.56 -3.16 -9.50
CA GLN A 114 1.58 -4.47 -8.86
C GLN A 114 0.97 -4.41 -7.46
N ALA A 115 1.36 -3.42 -6.66
CA ALA A 115 0.76 -3.22 -5.34
C ALA A 115 -0.73 -2.89 -5.42
N ALA A 116 -1.17 -2.10 -6.41
CA ALA A 116 -2.59 -1.82 -6.64
C ALA A 116 -3.40 -3.05 -7.03
N LEU A 117 -2.83 -3.95 -7.84
CA LEU A 117 -3.44 -5.23 -8.22
C LEU A 117 -3.68 -6.10 -6.98
N HIS A 118 -2.66 -6.29 -6.16
CA HIS A 118 -2.77 -7.09 -4.94
C HIS A 118 -3.69 -6.45 -3.90
N ALA A 119 -3.66 -5.12 -3.75
CA ALA A 119 -4.63 -4.41 -2.91
C ALA A 119 -6.08 -4.55 -3.42
N GLY A 120 -6.29 -4.62 -4.74
CA GLY A 120 -7.60 -4.91 -5.33
C GLY A 120 -8.08 -6.33 -5.02
N ARG A 121 -7.19 -7.33 -5.12
CA ARG A 121 -7.50 -8.72 -4.73
C ARG A 121 -7.75 -8.86 -3.24
N LEU A 122 -6.99 -8.16 -2.41
CA LEU A 122 -7.23 -8.09 -0.98
C LEU A 122 -8.66 -7.58 -0.71
N GLN A 123 -9.06 -6.48 -1.36
CA GLN A 123 -10.42 -5.97 -1.27
C GLN A 123 -11.47 -7.03 -1.68
N GLU A 124 -11.23 -7.79 -2.75
CA GLU A 124 -12.13 -8.86 -3.18
C GLU A 124 -12.23 -10.01 -2.17
N THR A 125 -11.13 -10.37 -1.50
CA THR A 125 -11.11 -11.44 -0.49
C THR A 125 -11.78 -11.05 0.83
N LEU A 126 -11.89 -9.74 1.12
CA LEU A 126 -12.50 -9.21 2.34
C LEU A 126 -14.01 -8.97 2.20
N ARG A 127 -14.59 -9.23 1.03
CA ARG A 127 -16.02 -9.03 0.72
C ARG A 127 -16.85 -10.27 1.00
#